data_AF-A0AAD9GLJ2-F1
#
_entry.id   AF-A0AAD9GLJ2-F1
#
_cell.length_a   1.000
_cell.length_b   1.000
_cell.length_c   1.000
_cell.angle_alpha   90.00
_cell.angle_beta   90.00
_cell.angle_gamma   90.00
#
_symmetry.space_group_name_H-M   'P 1'
#
loop_
_entity.id
_entity.type
_entity.pdbx_description
1 polymer ?
#
loop_
_entity_poly.entity_id
_entity_poly.type
_entity_poly.pdbx_seq_one_letter_code
_entity_poly.pdbx_strand_id
1 'polypeptide(L)'
;MIGPAKNWYRQLSRTTKTCWADLLDSFQTQYCGLGMSVAWQYYHARKRSEETPLDYLNWLNVAALRAKSKIKDGNSKARREHVDHYIETLGDPELADRLTLLRLTDVEDLEEVLRARERAKSRQRKSAFGSKNR
;
A
#
# COMPACT_ATOMS: atom_id res chain seq x y z
N MET A 1 24.45 1.37 -21.99
CA MET A 1 23.32 2.03 -21.29
C MET A 1 22.74 3.12 -22.18
N ILE A 2 21.44 3.05 -22.46
CA ILE A 2 20.64 4.10 -23.11
C ILE A 2 19.46 4.36 -22.17
N GLY A 3 19.07 5.62 -21.97
CA GLY A 3 17.94 6.01 -21.12
C GLY A 3 18.31 6.71 -19.80
N PRO A 4 17.31 6.96 -18.93
CA PRO A 4 17.43 7.78 -17.71
C PRO A 4 18.57 7.36 -16.77
N ALA A 5 18.85 6.07 -16.66
CA ALA A 5 19.94 5.53 -15.84
C ALA A 5 21.34 6.00 -16.28
N LYS A 6 21.56 6.20 -17.59
CA LYS A 6 22.85 6.72 -18.10
C LYS A 6 23.05 8.19 -17.70
N ASN A 7 21.98 8.98 -17.77
CA ASN A 7 22.01 10.39 -17.40
C ASN A 7 22.15 10.57 -15.89
N TRP A 8 21.48 9.74 -15.10
CA TRP A 8 21.68 9.68 -13.64
C TRP A 8 23.14 9.32 -13.29
N TYR A 9 23.69 8.25 -13.85
CA TYR A 9 25.08 7.86 -13.58
C TYR A 9 26.07 8.98 -13.93
N ARG A 10 25.85 9.73 -15.01
CA ARG A 10 26.71 10.87 -15.39
C ARG A 10 26.69 12.01 -14.37
N GLN A 11 25.57 12.25 -13.69
CA GLN A 11 25.41 13.29 -12.69
C GLN A 11 26.11 12.97 -11.35
N LEU A 12 26.43 11.70 -11.09
CA LEU A 12 27.10 11.32 -9.85
C LEU A 12 28.51 11.93 -9.76
N SER A 13 28.94 12.24 -8.54
CA SER A 13 30.31 12.71 -8.28
C SER A 13 31.35 11.65 -8.66
N ARG A 14 32.60 12.07 -8.86
CA ARG A 14 33.67 11.13 -9.22
C ARG A 14 33.95 10.13 -8.09
N THR A 15 33.86 10.57 -6.83
CA THR A 15 34.07 9.73 -5.65
C THR A 15 32.99 8.67 -5.50
N THR A 16 31.71 9.05 -5.68
CA THR A 16 30.57 8.11 -5.69
C THR A 16 30.69 7.07 -6.81
N LYS A 17 31.18 7.46 -8.00
CA LYS A 17 31.37 6.52 -9.12
C LYS A 17 32.51 5.52 -8.88
N THR A 18 33.53 5.89 -8.13
CA THR A 18 34.72 5.05 -7.87
C THR A 18 34.56 4.14 -6.66
N CYS A 19 33.64 4.45 -5.75
CA CYS A 19 33.32 3.61 -4.60
C CYS A 19 32.10 2.74 -4.91
N TRP A 20 32.29 1.41 -4.95
CA TRP A 20 31.19 0.49 -5.24
C TRP A 20 30.06 0.57 -4.19
N ALA A 21 30.40 0.76 -2.93
CA ALA A 21 29.41 0.90 -1.86
C ALA A 21 28.54 2.15 -2.04
N ASP A 22 29.16 3.32 -2.30
CA ASP A 22 28.43 4.57 -2.48
C ASP A 22 27.61 4.59 -3.79
N LEU A 23 28.14 3.96 -4.84
CA LEU A 23 27.41 3.79 -6.10
C LEU A 23 26.17 2.90 -5.91
N LEU A 24 26.32 1.80 -5.17
CA LEU A 24 25.24 0.87 -4.87
C LEU A 24 24.18 1.55 -3.99
N ASP A 25 24.57 2.27 -2.95
CA ASP A 25 23.67 3.02 -2.06
C ASP A 25 22.87 4.09 -2.83
N SER A 26 23.55 4.83 -3.70
CA SER A 26 22.91 5.83 -4.57
C SER A 26 21.93 5.18 -5.56
N PHE A 27 22.30 4.03 -6.14
CA PHE A 27 21.44 3.28 -7.06
C PHE A 27 20.21 2.74 -6.34
N GLN A 28 20.42 2.14 -5.17
CA GLN A 28 19.37 1.58 -4.33
C GLN A 28 18.41 2.65 -3.83
N THR A 29 18.90 3.84 -3.48
CA THR A 29 18.07 5.00 -3.13
C THR A 29 17.23 5.48 -4.31
N GLN A 30 17.85 5.65 -5.48
CA GLN A 30 17.19 6.24 -6.66
C GLN A 30 16.19 5.29 -7.33
N TYR A 31 16.50 3.99 -7.39
CA TYR A 31 15.77 3.03 -8.21
C TYR A 31 15.13 1.90 -7.41
N CYS A 32 15.65 1.57 -6.23
CA CYS A 32 15.13 0.48 -5.39
C CYS A 32 14.34 0.98 -4.17
N GLY A 33 14.28 2.30 -3.93
CA GLY A 33 13.59 2.90 -2.79
C GLY A 33 14.24 2.60 -1.43
N LEU A 34 15.50 2.16 -1.43
CA LEU A 34 16.23 1.69 -0.25
C LEU A 34 16.71 2.84 0.68
N GLY A 35 16.58 4.09 0.23
CA GLY A 35 16.82 5.29 1.04
C GLY A 35 15.56 5.87 1.71
N MET A 36 14.39 5.26 1.51
CA MET A 36 13.15 5.69 2.15
C MET A 36 12.95 4.91 3.44
N SER A 37 12.80 5.62 4.56
CA SER A 37 12.54 4.96 5.84
C SER A 37 11.27 4.10 5.73
N VAL A 38 11.24 3.00 6.48
CA VAL A 38 10.05 2.13 6.51
C VAL A 38 8.80 2.89 6.93
N ALA A 39 8.96 3.89 7.81
CA ALA A 39 7.88 4.81 8.17
C ALA A 39 7.41 5.64 6.97
N TRP A 40 8.32 6.15 6.14
CA TRP A 40 7.97 6.87 4.91
C TRP A 40 7.16 5.98 3.96
N GLN A 41 7.58 4.73 3.75
CA GLN A 41 6.86 3.76 2.92
C GLN A 41 5.43 3.51 3.42
N TYR A 42 5.25 3.45 4.73
CA TYR A 42 3.92 3.35 5.35
C TYR A 42 3.08 4.61 5.10
N TYR A 43 3.57 5.79 5.47
CA TYR A 43 2.79 7.04 5.38
C TYR A 43 2.55 7.56 3.96
N HIS A 44 3.39 7.19 2.99
CA HIS A 44 3.23 7.59 1.59
C HIS A 44 2.66 6.47 0.71
N ALA A 45 2.26 5.36 1.32
CA ALA A 45 1.56 4.30 0.65
C ALA A 45 0.33 4.80 -0.09
N ARG A 46 0.09 4.27 -1.29
CA ARG A 46 -1.16 4.46 -2.03
C ARG A 46 -1.53 3.15 -2.69
N LYS A 47 -2.83 2.84 -2.70
CA LYS A 47 -3.33 1.67 -3.39
C LYS A 47 -3.07 1.79 -4.89
N ARG A 48 -2.56 0.72 -5.50
CA ARG A 48 -2.35 0.58 -6.94
C ARG A 48 -3.65 0.21 -7.65
N SER A 49 -3.77 0.50 -8.94
CA SER A 49 -5.02 0.26 -9.67
C SER A 49 -5.32 -1.23 -9.88
N GLU A 50 -4.28 -2.05 -9.99
CA GLU A 50 -4.34 -3.48 -10.26
C GLU A 50 -4.62 -4.35 -9.03
N GLU A 51 -4.29 -3.88 -7.82
CA GLU A 51 -4.47 -4.66 -6.60
C GLU A 51 -5.91 -4.57 -6.07
N THR A 52 -6.36 -5.60 -5.34
CA THR A 52 -7.66 -5.52 -4.66
C THR A 52 -7.55 -4.67 -3.39
N PRO A 53 -8.66 -4.13 -2.86
CA PRO A 53 -8.66 -3.46 -1.55
C PRO A 53 -8.10 -4.34 -0.41
N LEU A 54 -8.31 -5.65 -0.48
CA LEU A 54 -7.83 -6.60 0.53
C LEU A 54 -6.32 -6.86 0.40
N ASP A 55 -5.80 -7.00 -0.82
CA ASP A 55 -4.35 -7.09 -1.08
C ASP A 55 -3.61 -5.85 -0.55
N TYR A 56 -4.19 -4.68 -0.81
CA TYR A 56 -3.66 -3.41 -0.33
C TYR A 56 -3.60 -3.35 1.20
N LEU A 57 -4.67 -3.78 1.89
CA LEU A 57 -4.70 -3.85 3.35
C LEU A 57 -3.59 -4.76 3.89
N ASN A 58 -3.41 -5.94 3.29
CA ASN A 58 -2.37 -6.89 3.71
C ASN A 58 -0.97 -6.31 3.56
N TRP A 59 -0.68 -5.67 2.44
CA TRP A 59 0.60 -5.00 2.23
C TRP A 59 0.80 -3.84 3.22
N LEU A 60 -0.23 -3.02 3.45
CA LEU A 60 -0.16 -1.88 4.36
C LEU A 60 0.06 -2.31 5.82
N ASN A 61 -0.57 -3.42 6.24
CA ASN A 61 -0.35 -4.05 7.54
C ASN A 61 1.13 -4.44 7.73
N VAL A 62 1.72 -5.08 6.72
CA VAL A 62 3.14 -5.46 6.75
C VAL A 62 4.04 -4.22 6.82
N ALA A 63 3.75 -3.18 6.04
CA ALA A 63 4.50 -1.93 6.09
C ALA A 63 4.42 -1.26 7.46
N ALA A 64 3.23 -1.19 8.06
CA ALA A 64 3.01 -0.60 9.38
C ALA A 64 3.72 -1.38 10.49
N LEU A 65 3.67 -2.72 10.47
CA LEU A 65 4.40 -3.56 11.42
C LEU A 65 5.92 -3.36 11.31
N ARG A 66 6.45 -3.27 10.09
CA ARG A 66 7.88 -2.97 9.88
C ARG A 66 8.25 -1.56 10.34
N ALA A 67 7.31 -0.60 10.25
CA ALA A 67 7.47 0.75 10.79
C ALA A 67 7.34 0.80 12.33
N LYS A 68 7.16 -0.35 13.00
CA LYS A 68 6.93 -0.49 14.45
C LYS A 68 5.63 0.18 14.92
N SER A 69 4.66 0.36 14.01
CA SER A 69 3.33 0.84 14.36
C SER A 69 2.52 -0.26 15.03
N LYS A 70 1.83 0.08 16.13
CA LYS A 70 1.01 -0.86 16.90
C LYS A 70 -0.41 -0.92 16.35
N ILE A 71 -0.58 -1.53 15.18
CA ILE A 71 -1.86 -1.57 14.44
C ILE A 71 -2.89 -2.56 15.01
N LYS A 72 -2.45 -3.53 15.84
CA LYS A 72 -3.32 -4.53 16.51
C LYS A 72 -3.30 -4.41 18.02
N ASP A 73 -2.10 -4.37 18.62
CA ASP A 73 -1.93 -4.32 20.09
C ASP A 73 -1.72 -2.89 20.62
N GLY A 74 -2.01 -1.89 19.79
CA GLY A 74 -1.89 -0.48 20.14
C GLY A 74 -3.09 0.05 20.91
N ASN A 75 -2.94 1.28 21.41
CA ASN A 75 -4.10 2.00 21.93
C ASN A 75 -5.14 2.24 20.82
N SER A 76 -6.38 2.54 21.21
CA SER A 76 -7.48 2.75 20.25
C SER A 76 -7.19 3.84 19.21
N LYS A 77 -6.41 4.88 19.59
CA LYS A 77 -6.01 5.96 18.69
C LYS A 77 -5.09 5.44 17.56
N ALA A 78 -4.06 4.68 17.90
CA ALA A 78 -3.11 4.13 16.92
C ALA A 78 -3.77 3.14 15.95
N ARG A 79 -4.71 2.32 16.45
CA ARG A 79 -5.50 1.42 15.59
C ARG A 79 -6.39 2.19 14.63
N ARG A 80 -7.11 3.20 15.14
CA ARG A 80 -7.94 4.07 14.31
C ARG A 80 -7.13 4.84 13.27
N GLU A 81 -6.00 5.44 13.66
CA GLU A 81 -5.10 6.15 12.73
C GLU A 81 -4.67 5.25 11.55
N HIS A 82 -4.48 3.96 11.80
CA HIS A 82 -4.14 3.02 10.74
C HIS A 82 -5.31 2.74 9.79
N VAL A 83 -6.53 2.62 10.32
CA VAL A 83 -7.76 2.47 9.53
C VAL A 83 -8.03 3.74 8.71
N ASP A 84 -7.90 4.91 9.32
CA ASP A 84 -8.07 6.20 8.64
C ASP A 84 -7.04 6.34 7.51
N HIS A 85 -5.78 5.99 7.78
CA HIS A 85 -4.72 5.99 6.78
C HIS A 85 -5.07 5.07 5.60
N TYR A 86 -5.57 3.85 5.84
CA TYR A 86 -6.03 2.96 4.77
C TYR A 86 -7.13 3.59 3.90
N ILE A 87 -8.12 4.25 4.53
CA ILE A 87 -9.25 4.88 3.82
C ILE A 87 -8.73 6.04 2.94
N GLU A 88 -7.85 6.89 3.47
CA GLU A 88 -7.29 8.04 2.76
C GLU A 88 -6.45 7.65 1.54
N THR A 89 -5.80 6.49 1.59
CA THR A 89 -4.86 6.01 0.57
C THR A 89 -5.46 5.00 -0.41
N LEU A 90 -6.74 4.65 -0.22
CA LEU A 90 -7.46 3.64 -0.99
C LEU A 90 -7.68 4.02 -2.47
N GLY A 91 -7.84 5.31 -2.77
CA GLY A 91 -8.07 5.78 -4.14
C GLY A 91 -9.42 5.36 -4.78
N ASP A 92 -10.35 4.81 -3.99
CA ASP A 92 -11.73 4.47 -4.39
C ASP A 92 -12.70 5.30 -3.53
N PRO A 93 -13.17 6.47 -4.01
CA PRO A 93 -14.00 7.38 -3.21
C PRO A 93 -15.29 6.74 -2.71
N GLU A 94 -15.96 5.93 -3.53
CA GLU A 94 -17.23 5.29 -3.17
C GLU A 94 -17.02 4.23 -2.06
N LEU A 95 -15.88 3.52 -2.08
CA LEU A 95 -15.54 2.61 -0.99
C LEU A 95 -15.07 3.37 0.26
N ALA A 96 -14.27 4.43 0.10
CA ALA A 96 -13.77 5.24 1.20
C ALA A 96 -14.93 5.89 2.00
N ASP A 97 -15.92 6.46 1.32
CA ASP A 97 -17.11 7.04 1.95
C ASP A 97 -17.88 6.01 2.77
N ARG A 98 -18.09 4.81 2.21
CA ARG A 98 -18.76 3.70 2.91
C ARG A 98 -18.00 3.26 4.15
N LEU A 99 -16.68 3.13 4.06
CA LEU A 99 -15.85 2.73 5.20
C LEU A 99 -15.84 3.81 6.30
N THR A 100 -15.81 5.08 5.92
CA THR A 100 -15.89 6.22 6.85
C THR A 100 -17.20 6.20 7.66
N LEU A 101 -18.32 5.89 6.99
CA LEU A 101 -19.64 5.79 7.64
C LEU A 101 -19.71 4.65 8.66
N LEU A 102 -18.96 3.56 8.45
CA LEU A 102 -18.93 2.42 9.38
C LEU A 102 -18.14 2.70 10.66
N ARG A 103 -17.32 3.76 10.68
CA ARG A 103 -16.55 4.20 11.87
C ARG A 103 -15.70 3.08 12.49
N LEU A 104 -15.12 2.25 11.63
CA LEU A 104 -14.31 1.10 12.04
C LEU A 104 -13.11 1.56 12.88
N THR A 105 -12.73 0.76 13.88
CA THR A 105 -11.70 1.15 14.85
C THR A 105 -10.45 0.28 14.84
N ASP A 106 -10.50 -0.85 14.15
CA ASP A 106 -9.37 -1.78 14.05
C ASP A 106 -9.36 -2.51 12.70
N VAL A 107 -8.27 -3.24 12.51
CA VAL A 107 -7.92 -3.92 11.26
C VAL A 107 -8.82 -5.13 11.04
N GLU A 108 -9.20 -5.82 12.11
CA GLU A 108 -10.03 -7.01 12.08
C GLU A 108 -11.43 -6.69 11.52
N ASP A 109 -12.08 -5.65 12.03
CA ASP A 109 -13.39 -5.21 11.52
C ASP A 109 -13.29 -4.75 10.05
N LEU A 110 -12.24 -3.99 9.71
CA LEU A 110 -11.98 -3.55 8.34
C LEU A 110 -11.80 -4.73 7.38
N GLU A 111 -11.00 -5.72 7.78
CA GLU A 111 -10.76 -6.91 6.98
C GLU A 111 -12.06 -7.70 6.75
N GLU A 112 -12.90 -7.84 7.78
CA GLU A 112 -14.18 -8.55 7.66
C GLU A 112 -15.10 -7.87 6.65
N VAL A 113 -15.23 -6.55 6.70
CA VAL A 113 -16.04 -5.75 5.77
C VAL A 113 -15.54 -5.93 4.33
N LEU A 114 -14.23 -5.87 4.11
CA LEU A 114 -13.64 -6.05 2.78
C LEU A 114 -13.90 -7.47 2.24
N ARG A 115 -13.71 -8.50 3.06
CA ARG A 115 -14.01 -9.89 2.68
C ARG A 115 -15.50 -10.08 2.38
N ALA A 116 -16.40 -9.48 3.15
CA ALA A 116 -17.84 -9.53 2.91
C ALA A 116 -18.20 -8.91 1.56
N ARG A 117 -17.58 -7.78 1.20
CA ARG A 117 -17.75 -7.14 -0.10
C ARG A 117 -17.28 -8.01 -1.26
N GLU A 118 -16.12 -8.65 -1.15
CA GLU A 118 -15.61 -9.55 -2.19
C GLU A 118 -16.51 -10.78 -2.39
N ARG A 119 -17.01 -11.36 -1.28
CA ARG A 119 -18.02 -12.43 -1.32
C ARG A 119 -19.30 -11.96 -2.02
N ALA A 120 -19.78 -10.75 -1.73
CA ALA A 120 -20.96 -10.21 -2.40
C ALA A 120 -20.74 -10.02 -3.91
N LYS A 121 -19.60 -9.44 -4.31
CA LYS A 121 -19.24 -9.27 -5.73
C LYS A 121 -19.12 -10.60 -6.47
N SER A 122 -18.50 -11.61 -5.86
CA SER A 122 -18.37 -12.93 -6.48
C SER A 122 -19.73 -13.62 -6.69
N ARG A 123 -20.68 -13.46 -5.76
CA ARG A 123 -22.06 -13.95 -5.90
C ARG A 123 -22.80 -13.26 -7.06
N GLN A 124 -22.69 -11.94 -7.18
CA GLN A 124 -23.30 -11.18 -8.27
C GLN A 124 -22.76 -11.60 -9.65
N ARG A 125 -21.46 -11.86 -9.77
CA ARG A 125 -20.87 -12.36 -11.03
C ARG A 125 -21.43 -13.73 -11.42
N LYS A 126 -21.62 -14.62 -10.45
CA LYS A 126 -22.21 -15.95 -10.68
C LYS A 126 -23.68 -15.85 -11.14
N SER A 127 -24.48 -14.99 -10.52
CA SER A 127 -25.88 -14.81 -10.92
C SER A 127 -26.02 -14.18 -12.31
N ALA A 128 -25.16 -13.20 -12.64
CA ALA A 128 -25.18 -12.55 -13.96
C ALA A 128 -24.82 -13.51 -15.11
N PHE A 129 -23.93 -14.47 -14.89
CA PHE A 129 -23.62 -15.52 -15.86
C PHE A 129 -24.73 -16.57 -15.99
N GLY A 130 -25.41 -16.91 -14.90
CA GLY A 130 -26.54 -17.85 -14.92
C GLY A 130 -27.75 -17.32 -15.70
N SER A 131 -28.03 -16.02 -15.66
CA SER A 131 -29.14 -15.41 -16.39
C SER A 131 -28.93 -15.26 -17.90
N LYS A 132 -27.69 -15.37 -18.41
CA LYS A 132 -27.40 -15.22 -19.85
C LYS A 132 -27.56 -16.54 -20.64
N ASN A 133 -27.75 -17.65 -19.95
CA ASN A 133 -27.88 -19.00 -20.53
C ASN A 133 -29.31 -19.57 -20.40
N ARG A 134 -30.33 -18.72 -20.28
CA ARG A 134 -31.74 -19.13 -20.24
C ARG A 134 -32.53 -18.46 -21.34
#